data_AF-A0A7S3X478-F1
#
_entry.id   AF-A0A7S3X478-F1
#
_cell.length_a   1.000
_cell.length_b   1.000
_cell.length_c   1.000
_cell.angle_alpha   90.00
_cell.angle_beta   90.00
_cell.angle_gamma   90.00
#
_symmetry.space_group_name_H-M   'P 1'
#
loop_
_entity.id
_entity.type
_entity.pdbx_description
1 polymer ?
#
loop_
_entity_poly.entity_id
_entity_poly.type
_entity_poly.pdbx_seq_one_letter_code
_entity_poly.pdbx_strand_id
1 'polypeptide(L)'
;LNQLKELKTELAALRVAKVTGGAPNKLSKIKVVRLSIAQVLTVIRQNQLKNLREAYAGKKYLPLDLRPKKTRAIRRRLTAAEANAKTAKQAKKEAYFPMRKYA
;
A
#
# COMPACT_ATOMS: atom_id res chain seq x y z
N LEU A 1 18.14 11.65 4.90
CA LEU A 1 17.64 12.58 3.86
C LEU A 1 18.75 13.27 3.05
N ASN A 2 20.00 13.26 3.53
CA ASN A 2 21.13 13.93 2.86
C ASN A 2 21.38 13.40 1.45
N GLN A 3 21.43 12.07 1.28
CA GLN A 3 21.56 11.43 -0.05
C GLN A 3 20.50 11.89 -1.07
N LEU A 4 19.26 12.12 -0.65
CA LEU A 4 18.20 12.62 -1.55
C LEU A 4 18.47 14.06 -2.00
N LYS A 5 19.00 14.91 -1.11
CA LYS A 5 19.35 16.30 -1.43
C LYS A 5 20.52 16.33 -2.42
N GLU A 6 21.55 15.54 -2.16
CA GLU A 6 22.73 15.41 -3.03
C GLU A 6 22.36 14.94 -4.44
N LEU A 7 21.54 13.90 -4.56
CA LEU A 7 21.06 13.42 -5.87
C LEU A 7 20.22 14.46 -6.62
N LYS A 8 19.43 15.27 -5.91
CA LYS A 8 18.66 16.37 -6.51
C LYS A 8 19.56 17.50 -7.01
N THR A 9 20.60 17.86 -6.25
CA THR A 9 21.58 18.86 -6.69
C THR A 9 22.36 18.37 -7.90
N GLU A 10 22.77 17.09 -7.91
CA GLU A 10 23.43 16.48 -9.06
C GLU A 10 22.52 16.49 -10.30
N LEU A 11 21.25 16.10 -10.13
CA LEU A 11 20.28 16.13 -11.23
C LEU A 11 20.08 17.55 -11.80
N ALA A 12 20.05 18.56 -10.94
CA ALA A 12 19.93 19.96 -11.38
C ALA A 12 21.15 20.38 -12.22
N ALA A 13 22.36 20.06 -11.77
CA ALA A 13 23.59 20.33 -12.53
C ALA A 13 23.59 19.62 -13.89
N LEU A 14 23.16 18.34 -13.95
CA LEU A 14 23.07 17.58 -15.20
C LEU A 14 22.01 18.16 -16.17
N ARG A 15 20.92 18.75 -15.65
CA ARG A 15 19.91 19.42 -16.49
C ARG A 15 20.43 20.69 -17.13
N VAL A 16 21.22 21.48 -16.40
CA VAL A 16 21.90 22.66 -16.98
C VAL A 16 22.86 22.21 -18.08
N ALA A 17 23.70 21.21 -17.79
CA ALA A 17 24.63 20.66 -18.77
C ALA A 17 23.94 20.12 -20.04
N LYS A 18 22.71 19.61 -19.94
CA LYS A 18 21.90 19.20 -21.09
C LYS A 18 21.56 20.36 -22.01
N VAL A 19 21.25 21.53 -21.45
CA VAL A 19 20.89 22.73 -22.23
C VAL A 19 22.12 23.30 -22.92
N THR A 20 23.27 23.30 -22.27
CA THR A 20 24.53 23.85 -22.81
C THR A 20 25.26 22.90 -23.75
N GLY A 21 24.65 21.80 -24.20
CA GLY A 21 25.28 20.84 -25.12
C GLY A 21 26.40 20.00 -24.50
N GLY A 22 26.28 19.62 -23.23
CA GLY A 22 27.30 18.86 -22.51
C GLY A 22 27.59 17.46 -23.06
N ALA A 23 28.76 16.90 -22.68
CA ALA A 23 29.25 15.61 -23.18
C ALA A 23 28.23 14.46 -23.01
N PRO A 24 28.08 13.55 -24.00
CA PRO A 24 27.11 12.45 -23.98
C PRO A 24 27.19 11.57 -22.72
N ASN A 25 28.40 11.32 -22.20
CA ASN A 25 28.63 10.55 -20.98
C ASN A 25 28.05 11.19 -19.71
N LYS A 26 27.89 12.52 -19.68
CA LYS A 26 27.21 13.23 -18.59
C LYS A 26 25.69 13.17 -18.76
N LEU A 27 25.20 13.21 -20.01
CA LEU A 27 23.77 13.16 -20.31
C LEU A 27 23.15 11.78 -20.02
N SER A 28 23.89 10.70 -20.26
CA SER A 28 23.44 9.34 -19.96
C SER A 28 23.16 9.13 -18.45
N LYS A 29 23.89 9.84 -17.58
CA LYS A 29 23.70 9.79 -16.11
C LYS A 29 22.35 10.35 -15.64
N ILE A 30 21.68 11.21 -16.43
CA ILE A 30 20.39 11.81 -16.04
C ILE A 30 19.34 10.74 -15.74
N LYS A 31 19.26 9.69 -16.58
CA LYS A 31 18.31 8.58 -16.36
C LYS A 31 18.62 7.84 -15.07
N VAL A 32 19.90 7.54 -14.82
CA VAL A 32 20.36 6.83 -13.65
C VAL A 32 20.05 7.61 -12.37
N VAL A 33 20.44 8.88 -12.30
CA VAL A 33 20.18 9.73 -11.12
C VAL A 33 18.69 9.89 -10.85
N ARG A 34 17.84 10.01 -11.88
CA ARG A 34 16.37 10.04 -11.70
C ARG A 34 15.82 8.76 -11.08
N LEU A 35 16.31 7.61 -11.53
CA LEU A 35 15.90 6.31 -10.98
C LEU A 35 16.38 6.16 -9.53
N SER A 36 17.62 6.57 -9.22
CA SER A 36 18.15 6.57 -7.85
C SER A 36 17.31 7.44 -6.91
N ILE A 37 16.90 8.64 -7.35
CA ILE A 37 15.98 9.50 -6.57
C ILE A 37 14.65 8.79 -6.30
N ALA A 38 14.06 8.16 -7.32
CA ALA A 38 12.80 7.43 -7.19
C ALA A 38 12.91 6.24 -6.22
N GLN A 39 14.03 5.51 -6.26
CA GLN A 39 14.32 4.41 -5.33
C GLN A 39 14.42 4.92 -3.88
N VAL A 40 15.20 5.97 -3.64
CA VAL A 40 15.35 6.56 -2.31
C VAL A 40 14.00 7.04 -1.75
N LEU A 41 13.19 7.72 -2.57
CA LEU A 41 11.83 8.14 -2.17
C LEU A 41 10.91 6.95 -1.87
N THR A 42 11.01 5.87 -2.65
CA THR A 42 10.25 4.64 -2.41
C THR A 42 10.58 4.03 -1.05
N VAL A 43 11.86 3.91 -0.71
CA VAL A 43 12.31 3.36 0.59
C VAL A 43 11.86 4.25 1.75
N ILE A 44 11.97 5.58 1.62
CA ILE A 44 11.47 6.53 2.63
C ILE A 44 9.97 6.32 2.86
N ARG A 45 9.19 6.22 1.77
CA ARG A 45 7.74 5.99 1.84
C ARG A 45 7.40 4.64 2.47
N GLN A 46 8.14 3.58 2.13
CA GLN A 46 7.94 2.24 2.70
C GLN A 46 8.16 2.27 4.22
N ASN A 47 9.25 2.87 4.70
CA ASN A 47 9.54 2.99 6.12
C ASN A 47 8.49 3.85 6.85
N GLN A 48 8.09 4.98 6.26
CA GLN A 48 7.04 5.82 6.82
C GLN A 48 5.71 5.05 6.97
N LEU A 49 5.28 4.34 5.92
CA LEU A 49 4.06 3.54 5.96
C LEU A 49 4.16 2.37 6.94
N LYS A 50 5.33 1.75 7.08
CA LYS A 50 5.56 0.69 8.07
C LYS A 50 5.35 1.23 9.49
N ASN A 51 6.03 2.32 9.84
CA ASN A 51 5.91 2.96 11.15
C ASN A 51 4.46 3.42 11.43
N LEU A 52 3.77 3.95 10.42
CA LEU A 52 2.36 4.33 10.55
C LEU A 52 1.45 3.11 10.78
N ARG A 53 1.69 1.98 10.10
CA ARG A 53 0.92 0.75 10.33
C ARG A 53 1.12 0.21 11.73
N GLU A 54 2.34 0.25 12.25
CA GLU A 54 2.66 -0.14 13.63
C GLU A 54 1.96 0.78 14.63
N ALA A 55 2.04 2.10 14.45
CA ALA A 55 1.40 3.08 15.32
C ALA A 55 -0.13 2.99 15.36
N TYR A 56 -0.76 2.48 14.29
CA TYR A 56 -2.21 2.30 14.18
C TYR A 56 -2.66 0.84 14.26
N ALA A 57 -1.76 -0.09 14.58
CA ALA A 57 -2.09 -1.49 14.74
C ALA A 57 -3.12 -1.66 15.87
N GLY A 58 -4.17 -2.47 15.61
CA GLY A 58 -5.24 -2.73 16.58
C GLY A 58 -6.21 -1.57 16.85
N LYS A 59 -5.95 -0.35 16.34
CA LYS A 59 -6.88 0.77 16.51
C LYS A 59 -8.11 0.60 15.62
N LYS A 60 -9.29 0.84 16.19
CA LYS A 60 -10.58 0.76 15.47
C LYS A 60 -10.63 1.66 14.22
N TYR A 61 -10.12 2.89 14.34
CA TYR A 61 -10.18 3.87 13.25
C TYR A 61 -8.81 4.05 12.59
N LEU A 62 -8.70 3.51 11.38
CA LEU A 62 -7.53 3.70 10.53
C LEU A 62 -7.71 4.91 9.59
N PRO A 63 -6.63 5.67 9.33
CA PRO A 63 -6.56 6.63 8.24
C PRO A 63 -6.93 5.99 6.89
N LEU A 64 -7.56 6.74 5.99
CA LEU A 64 -8.06 6.24 4.70
C LEU A 64 -6.97 5.59 3.83
N ASP A 65 -5.73 6.06 3.93
CA ASP A 65 -4.60 5.54 3.17
C ASP A 65 -4.13 4.16 3.61
N LEU A 66 -4.32 3.83 4.89
CA LEU A 66 -3.95 2.54 5.47
C LEU A 66 -5.08 1.51 5.37
N ARG A 67 -6.29 1.92 5.00
CA ARG A 67 -7.42 1.00 4.84
C ARG A 67 -7.19 0.05 3.66
N PRO A 68 -7.61 -1.22 3.78
CA PRO A 68 -7.58 -2.16 2.66
C PRO A 68 -8.29 -1.57 1.43
N LYS A 69 -7.63 -1.59 0.28
CA LYS A 69 -8.18 -1.12 -0.99
C LYS A 69 -9.11 -2.20 -1.57
N LYS A 70 -10.37 -2.18 -1.13
CA LYS A 70 -11.47 -3.02 -1.65
C LYS A 70 -12.50 -2.16 -2.38
N THR A 71 -13.30 -2.77 -3.25
CA THR A 71 -14.42 -2.05 -3.90
C THR A 71 -15.42 -1.55 -2.87
N ARG A 72 -16.17 -0.49 -3.23
CA ARG A 72 -17.21 0.08 -2.35
C ARG A 72 -18.27 -0.95 -1.97
N ALA A 73 -18.69 -1.79 -2.92
CA ALA A 73 -19.66 -2.86 -2.69
C ALA A 73 -19.16 -3.86 -1.65
N ILE A 74 -17.90 -4.32 -1.74
CA ILE A 74 -17.33 -5.25 -0.76
C ILE A 74 -17.22 -4.61 0.63
N ARG A 75 -16.85 -3.31 0.72
CA ARG A 75 -16.76 -2.60 2.00
C ARG A 75 -18.10 -2.41 2.71
N ARG A 76 -19.23 -2.40 1.98
CA ARG A 76 -20.58 -2.23 2.52
C ARG A 76 -21.30 -3.56 2.81
N ARG A 77 -20.74 -4.68 2.36
CA ARG A 77 -21.31 -6.01 2.63
C ARG A 77 -21.19 -6.32 4.14
N LEU A 78 -22.15 -7.08 4.65
CA LEU A 78 -22.08 -7.68 5.99
C LEU A 78 -20.80 -8.49 6.17
N THR A 79 -20.33 -8.56 7.41
CA THR A 79 -19.26 -9.47 7.80
C THR A 79 -19.72 -10.92 7.70
N ALA A 80 -18.79 -11.86 7.56
CA ALA A 80 -19.13 -13.29 7.47
C ALA A 80 -19.85 -13.78 8.75
N ALA A 81 -19.53 -13.20 9.91
CA ALA A 81 -20.20 -13.52 11.17
C ALA A 81 -21.66 -13.04 11.16
N GLU A 82 -21.91 -11.81 10.73
CA GLU A 82 -23.28 -11.27 10.61
C GLU A 82 -24.10 -12.03 9.57
N ALA A 83 -23.52 -12.34 8.41
CA ALA A 83 -24.21 -13.08 7.35
C ALA A 83 -24.56 -14.51 7.76
N ASN A 84 -23.75 -15.14 8.61
CA ASN A 84 -23.99 -16.49 9.14
C ASN A 84 -24.67 -16.50 10.51
N ALA A 85 -25.04 -15.33 11.05
CA ALA A 85 -25.67 -15.25 12.36
C ALA A 85 -27.02 -15.95 12.31
N LYS A 86 -27.19 -16.98 13.15
CA LYS A 86 -28.42 -17.77 13.26
C LYS A 86 -29.13 -17.43 14.54
N THR A 87 -30.46 -17.42 14.50
CA THR A 87 -31.26 -17.32 15.72
C THR A 87 -31.07 -18.57 16.57
N ALA A 88 -31.23 -18.46 17.90
CA ALA A 88 -31.12 -19.62 18.80
C ALA A 88 -32.07 -20.76 18.40
N LYS A 89 -33.25 -20.42 17.88
CA LYS A 89 -34.24 -21.38 17.36
C LYS A 89 -33.71 -22.11 16.13
N GLN A 90 -33.13 -21.39 15.17
CA GLN A 90 -32.58 -22.00 13.95
C GLN A 90 -31.37 -22.88 14.27
N ALA A 91 -30.46 -22.41 15.12
CA ALA A 91 -29.28 -23.18 15.54
C ALA A 91 -29.67 -24.52 16.19
N LYS A 92 -30.67 -24.52 17.10
CA LYS A 92 -31.22 -25.76 17.69
C LYS A 92 -31.80 -26.69 16.62
N LYS A 93 -32.59 -26.15 15.69
CA LYS A 93 -33.21 -26.95 14.61
C LYS A 93 -32.17 -27.64 13.74
N GLU A 94 -31.14 -26.91 13.32
CA GLU A 94 -30.07 -27.46 12.48
C GLU A 94 -29.19 -28.46 13.22
N ALA A 95 -28.94 -28.25 14.52
CA ALA A 95 -28.21 -29.21 15.34
C ALA A 95 -28.97 -30.53 15.51
N TYR A 96 -30.30 -30.47 15.71
CA TYR A 96 -31.12 -31.66 15.86
C TYR A 96 -31.42 -32.38 14.53
N PHE A 97 -31.57 -31.63 13.43
CA PHE A 97 -31.95 -32.18 12.13
C PHE A 97 -30.97 -31.76 11.02
N PRO A 98 -29.72 -32.28 11.04
CA PRO A 98 -28.79 -32.04 9.95
C PRO A 98 -29.26 -32.74 8.66
N MET A 99 -29.03 -32.13 7.51
CA MET A 99 -29.26 -32.80 6.22
C MET A 99 -28.34 -34.03 6.13
N ARG A 100 -28.94 -35.21 5.99
CA ARG A 100 -28.23 -36.47 5.81
C ARG A 100 -28.22 -36.83 4.33
N LYS A 101 -27.07 -37.30 3.84
CA LYS A 101 -26.96 -37.88 2.50
C LYS A 101 -27.50 -39.31 2.56
N TYR A 102 -28.51 -39.62 1.75
CA TYR A 102 -29.04 -40.97 1.57
C TYR A 102 -28.53 -41.57 0.26
N ALA A 103 -28.56 -42.90 0.16
CA ALA A 103 -28.19 -43.66 -1.03
C ALA A 103 -29.32 -43.69 -2.04
#